data_AF-A0A662BF53-F1
#
_entry.id   AF-A0A662BF53-F1
#
_cell.length_a   1.000
_cell.length_b   1.000
_cell.length_c   1.000
_cell.angle_alpha   90.00
_cell.angle_beta   90.00
_cell.angle_gamma   90.00
#
_symmetry.space_group_name_H-M   'P 1'
#
loop_
_entity.id
_entity.type
_entity.pdbx_description
1 polymer ?
#
loop_
_entity_poly.entity_id
_entity_poly.type
_entity_poly.pdbx_seq_one_letter_code
_entity_poly.pdbx_strand_id
1 'polypeptide(L)'
;SGNEAKRETDFEIILSAAENITGIISAYVAIRPDKKIAGTKVKSIKKKLKSKAFAASVNREFIYDIEKTGIELDTFLQISIDAMNEIADQIGL
;
A
#
# COMPACT_ATOMS: atom_id res chain seq x y z
N SER A 1 11.26 -32.18 16.29
CA SER A 1 11.00 -31.54 14.98
C SER A 1 10.32 -30.21 15.22
N GLY A 2 11.10 -29.15 15.47
CA GLY A 2 10.57 -27.80 15.73
C GLY A 2 10.70 -26.97 14.46
N ASN A 3 9.63 -26.89 13.68
CA ASN A 3 9.55 -26.03 12.51
C ASN A 3 8.20 -25.31 12.54
N GLU A 4 8.14 -24.18 13.25
CA GLU A 4 6.97 -23.28 13.25
C GLU A 4 7.45 -21.83 13.08
N ALA A 5 7.49 -21.45 11.81
CA ALA A 5 7.29 -20.12 11.21
C ALA A 5 7.28 -18.90 12.15
N LYS A 6 8.43 -18.25 12.35
CA LYS A 6 8.49 -16.83 12.78
C LYS A 6 9.83 -16.19 12.46
N ARG A 7 10.13 -16.03 11.17
CA ARG A 7 11.17 -15.11 10.70
C ARG A 7 10.65 -14.44 9.44
N GLU A 8 9.73 -13.50 9.61
CA GLU A 8 9.44 -12.53 8.54
C GLU A 8 10.73 -11.76 8.30
N THR A 9 11.31 -11.92 7.12
CA THR A 9 12.43 -11.08 6.69
C THR A 9 11.92 -9.69 6.32
N ASP A 10 12.77 -8.66 6.40
CA ASP A 10 12.41 -7.32 5.94
C ASP A 10 11.85 -7.35 4.50
N PHE A 11 12.40 -8.22 3.66
CA PHE A 11 11.92 -8.41 2.29
C PHE A 11 10.47 -8.92 2.22
N GLU A 12 10.11 -9.93 3.01
CA GLU A 12 8.74 -10.47 3.04
C GLU A 12 7.74 -9.44 3.58
N ILE A 13 8.16 -8.64 4.57
CA ILE A 13 7.34 -7.55 5.11
C ILE A 13 7.12 -6.47 4.05
N ILE A 14 8.19 -6.00 3.40
CA ILE A 14 8.11 -4.96 2.36
C ILE A 14 7.26 -5.44 1.19
N LEU A 15 7.46 -6.68 0.73
CA LEU A 15 6.72 -7.25 -0.39
C LEU A 15 5.22 -7.36 -0.08
N SER A 16 4.88 -7.88 1.09
CA SER A 16 3.48 -8.00 1.54
C SER A 16 2.83 -6.62 1.71
N ALA A 17 3.55 -5.65 2.28
CA ALA A 17 3.07 -4.28 2.41
C ALA A 17 2.82 -3.64 1.04
N ALA A 18 3.74 -3.82 0.08
CA ALA A 18 3.67 -3.28 -1.27
C ALA A 18 2.47 -3.83 -2.08
N GLU A 19 2.25 -5.15 -2.02
CA GLU A 19 1.09 -5.78 -2.65
C GLU A 19 -0.23 -5.21 -2.11
N ASN A 20 -0.32 -5.04 -0.78
CA ASN A 20 -1.54 -4.58 -0.15
C ASN A 20 -1.78 -3.07 -0.36
N ILE A 21 -0.73 -2.24 -0.34
CA ILE A 21 -0.89 -0.80 -0.51
C ILE A 21 -1.25 -0.42 -1.96
N THR A 22 -0.68 -1.12 -2.95
CA THR A 22 -1.00 -0.88 -4.36
C THR A 22 -2.48 -1.17 -4.63
N GLY A 23 -3.05 -2.21 -4.02
CA GLY A 23 -4.49 -2.48 -4.06
C GLY A 23 -5.35 -1.33 -3.51
N ILE A 24 -4.94 -0.72 -2.40
CA ILE A 24 -5.64 0.45 -1.81
C ILE A 24 -5.54 1.67 -2.73
N ILE A 25 -4.36 1.95 -3.28
CA ILE A 25 -4.12 3.10 -4.16
C ILE A 25 -4.92 2.94 -5.46
N SER A 26 -4.85 1.78 -6.11
CA SER A 26 -5.62 1.50 -7.34
C SER A 26 -7.12 1.62 -7.11
N ALA A 27 -7.65 1.04 -6.03
CA ALA A 27 -9.05 1.19 -5.67
C ALA A 27 -9.43 2.66 -5.40
N TYR A 28 -8.51 3.45 -4.84
CA TYR A 28 -8.75 4.87 -4.57
C TYR A 28 -8.80 5.67 -5.86
N VAL A 29 -7.89 5.40 -6.79
CA VAL A 29 -7.87 6.04 -8.11
C VAL A 29 -9.11 5.68 -8.91
N ALA A 30 -9.54 4.41 -8.89
CA ALA A 30 -10.70 3.94 -9.64
C ALA A 30 -12.02 4.66 -9.28
N ILE A 31 -12.15 5.16 -8.05
CA ILE A 31 -13.35 5.91 -7.60
C ILE A 31 -13.23 7.42 -7.79
N ARG A 32 -12.06 7.94 -8.19
CA ARG A 32 -11.91 9.38 -8.44
C ARG A 32 -12.58 9.75 -9.77
N PRO A 33 -13.14 10.97 -9.89
CA PRO A 33 -13.76 11.42 -11.15
C PRO A 33 -12.80 11.43 -12.33
N ASP A 34 -11.54 11.80 -12.10
CA ASP A 34 -10.48 11.87 -13.12
C ASP A 34 -9.85 10.52 -13.43
N LYS A 35 -10.04 9.51 -12.55
CA LYS A 35 -9.39 8.20 -12.60
C LYS A 35 -7.87 8.28 -12.74
N LYS A 36 -7.26 9.33 -12.17
CA LYS A 36 -5.83 9.57 -12.23
C LYS A 36 -5.16 9.44 -10.87
N ILE A 37 -4.01 8.80 -10.82
CA ILE A 37 -3.15 8.77 -9.63
C ILE A 37 -2.53 10.13 -9.34
N ALA A 38 -2.31 10.94 -10.38
CA ALA A 38 -1.80 12.31 -10.26
C ALA A 38 -2.56 13.11 -9.19
N GLY A 39 -1.82 13.79 -8.31
CA GLY A 39 -2.38 14.57 -7.20
C GLY A 39 -2.93 13.75 -6.03
N THR A 40 -2.76 12.42 -6.02
CA THR A 40 -3.00 11.59 -4.83
C THR A 40 -2.07 12.02 -3.70
N LYS A 41 -2.61 12.16 -2.49
CA LYS A 41 -1.85 12.58 -1.30
C LYS A 41 -1.83 11.45 -0.28
N VAL A 42 -0.72 11.30 0.45
CA VAL A 42 -0.59 10.36 1.58
C VAL A 42 -1.78 10.44 2.54
N LYS A 43 -2.24 11.65 2.88
CA LYS A 43 -3.41 11.86 3.74
C LYS A 43 -4.70 11.19 3.22
N SER A 44 -4.92 11.17 1.91
CA SER A 44 -6.09 10.50 1.31
C SER A 44 -5.99 8.99 1.47
N ILE A 45 -4.81 8.42 1.24
CA ILE A 45 -4.55 6.99 1.39
C ILE A 45 -4.65 6.56 2.87
N LYS A 46 -4.09 7.33 3.81
CA LYS A 46 -4.26 7.09 5.26
C LYS A 46 -5.71 7.05 5.69
N LYS A 47 -6.58 7.91 5.13
CA LYS A 47 -8.03 7.85 5.41
C LYS A 47 -8.65 6.55 4.90
N LYS A 48 -8.20 6.04 3.74
CA LYS A 48 -8.69 4.78 3.17
C LYS A 48 -8.22 3.55 3.94
N LEU A 49 -6.99 3.54 4.45
CA LEU A 49 -6.50 2.50 5.36
C LEU A 49 -7.39 2.34 6.60
N LYS A 50 -7.91 3.44 7.16
CA LYS A 50 -8.84 3.41 8.31
C LYS A 50 -10.24 2.91 7.97
N SER A 51 -10.65 2.96 6.70
CA SER A 51 -11.97 2.53 6.26
C SER A 51 -11.94 1.04 5.92
N LYS A 52 -12.28 0.17 6.88
CA LYS A 52 -12.21 -1.30 6.70
C LYS A 52 -13.02 -1.85 5.52
N ALA A 53 -14.14 -1.20 5.18
CA ALA A 53 -14.99 -1.60 4.05
C ALA A 53 -14.37 -1.26 2.67
N PHE A 54 -13.43 -0.32 2.62
CA PHE A 54 -12.82 0.11 1.37
C PHE A 54 -11.74 -0.87 0.91
N ALA A 55 -11.85 -1.50 -0.25
CA ALA A 55 -10.94 -2.57 -0.67
C ALA A 55 -10.81 -3.65 0.42
N ALA A 56 -11.93 -4.31 0.73
CA ALA A 56 -12.06 -5.27 1.82
C ALA A 56 -11.15 -6.52 1.67
N SER A 57 -10.65 -6.81 0.47
CA SER A 57 -9.70 -7.89 0.20
C SER A 57 -8.27 -7.60 0.67
N VAL A 58 -7.94 -6.33 0.99
CA VAL A 58 -6.60 -5.93 1.42
C VAL A 58 -6.38 -6.21 2.89
N ASN A 59 -5.28 -6.87 3.22
CA ASN A 59 -4.80 -7.00 4.58
C ASN A 59 -4.03 -5.73 5.00
N ARG A 60 -4.65 -4.94 5.87
CA ARG A 60 -4.09 -3.68 6.38
C ARG A 60 -2.97 -3.90 7.38
N GLU A 61 -2.96 -5.02 8.09
CA GLU A 61 -1.93 -5.33 9.08
C GLU A 61 -0.57 -5.44 8.38
N PHE A 62 -0.52 -6.08 7.20
CA PHE A 62 0.68 -6.15 6.38
C PHE A 62 1.18 -4.78 5.90
N ILE A 63 0.30 -3.82 5.68
CA ILE A 63 0.69 -2.44 5.34
C ILE A 63 1.34 -1.75 6.54
N TYR A 64 0.79 -1.94 7.75
CA TYR A 64 1.34 -1.34 8.96
C TYR A 64 2.65 -2.01 9.41
N ASP A 65 2.83 -3.29 9.10
CA ASP A 65 4.04 -4.04 9.42
C ASP A 65 5.31 -3.46 8.78
N ILE A 66 5.18 -2.58 7.79
CA ILE A 66 6.32 -1.87 7.20
C ILE A 66 7.20 -1.18 8.25
N GLU A 67 6.61 -0.69 9.35
CA GLU A 67 7.36 -0.02 10.42
C GLU A 67 8.34 -0.96 11.14
N LYS A 68 8.12 -2.29 11.10
CA LYS A 68 9.05 -3.29 11.63
C LYS A 68 10.40 -3.28 10.91
N THR A 69 10.43 -2.80 9.66
CA THR A 69 11.63 -2.71 8.80
C THR A 69 12.42 -1.41 9.03
N GLY A 70 11.91 -0.52 9.88
CA GLY A 70 12.47 0.83 10.10
C GLY A 70 12.00 1.88 9.09
N ILE A 71 11.16 1.51 8.12
CA ILE A 71 10.53 2.45 7.18
C ILE A 71 9.25 2.99 7.81
N GLU A 72 9.17 4.31 8.01
CA GLU A 72 7.95 4.95 8.50
C GLU A 72 6.78 4.77 7.51
N LEU A 73 5.57 4.57 8.03
CA LEU A 73 4.38 4.39 7.20
C LEU A 73 4.20 5.55 6.20
N ASP A 74 4.34 6.80 6.63
CA ASP A 74 4.11 7.96 5.74
C ASP A 74 5.13 8.02 4.59
N THR A 75 6.38 7.63 4.87
CA THR A 75 7.44 7.48 3.85
C THR A 75 7.10 6.36 2.87
N PHE A 76 6.69 5.21 3.38
CA PHE A 76 6.28 4.08 2.54
C PHE A 76 5.09 4.42 1.62
N LEU A 77 4.10 5.12 2.16
CA LEU A 77 2.94 5.59 1.39
C LEU A 77 3.34 6.56 0.29
N GLN A 78 4.27 7.48 0.57
CA GLN A 78 4.76 8.43 -0.42
C GLN A 78 5.52 7.71 -1.54
N ILE A 79 6.45 6.81 -1.20
CA ILE A 79 7.20 5.98 -2.16
C ILE A 79 6.23 5.20 -3.06
N SER A 80 5.20 4.59 -2.47
CA SER A 80 4.22 3.78 -3.22
C SER A 80 3.42 4.64 -4.21
N ILE A 81 2.99 5.84 -3.80
CA ILE A 81 2.26 6.76 -4.67
C ILE A 81 3.16 7.22 -5.82
N ASP A 82 4.39 7.62 -5.53
CA ASP A 82 5.32 8.16 -6.53
C ASP A 82 5.70 7.08 -7.54
N ALA A 83 6.06 5.88 -7.08
CA ALA A 83 6.39 4.75 -7.95
C ALA A 83 5.23 4.37 -8.87
N MET A 84 3.99 4.31 -8.34
CA MET A 84 2.82 4.03 -9.17
C MET A 84 2.50 5.19 -10.14
N ASN A 85 2.79 6.43 -9.76
CA ASN A 85 2.58 7.60 -10.61
C ASN A 85 3.58 7.65 -11.78
N GLU A 86 4.82 7.20 -11.58
CA GLU A 86 5.82 7.09 -12.65
C GLU A 86 5.43 6.10 -13.75
N ILE A 87 4.70 5.04 -13.39
CA ILE A 87 4.26 4.00 -14.33
C ILE A 87 2.76 4.08 -14.64
N ALA A 88 2.09 5.19 -14.31
CA ALA A 88 0.63 5.33 -14.36
C ALA A 88 0.03 4.90 -15.71
N ASP A 89 0.63 5.37 -16.81
CA ASP A 89 0.22 5.04 -18.18
C ASP A 89 0.30 3.53 -18.50
N GLN A 90 1.20 2.80 -17.83
CA GLN A 90 1.39 1.36 -18.03
C GLN A 90 0.39 0.52 -17.24
N ILE A 91 -0.07 1.02 -16.08
CA ILE A 91 -0.97 0.32 -15.17
C ILE A 91 -2.42 0.84 -15.23
N GLY A 92 -2.71 1.76 -16.15
CA GLY A 92 -4.05 2.31 -16.39
C GLY A 92 -4.55 3.22 -15.27
N LEU A 93 -3.65 3.96 -14.62
CA LEU A 93 -3.93 4.91 -13.54
C LEU A 93 -3.62 6.37 -13.91
#